data_AF-A0A093RH03-F1
#
_entry.id   AF-A0A093RH03-F1
#
_cell.length_a   1.000
_cell.length_b   1.000
_cell.length_c   1.000
_cell.angle_alpha   90.00
_cell.angle_beta   90.00
_cell.angle_gamma   90.00
#
_symmetry.space_group_name_H-M   'P 1'
#
loop_
_entity.id
_entity.type
_entity.pdbx_description
1 polymer ?
#
loop_
_entity_poly.entity_id
_entity_poly.type
_entity_poly.pdbx_seq_one_letter_code
_entity_poly.pdbx_strand_id
1 'polypeptide(L)'
;LPLSRIRVIMKSSPEVSSINQDALFLTAKATELFVQYLATYSYKHGRGKEKNALTYSDLSHTAEECETFQFLADILPKKILASKYLKMLEKEKRDGEVGEDDEEEEEEDEDE
;
A
#
# COMPACT_ATOMS: atom_id res chain seq x y z
N LEU A 1 -10.06 -1.83 18.18
CA LEU A 1 -9.11 -0.69 18.24
C LEU A 1 -9.46 0.25 19.41
N PRO A 2 -8.49 0.77 20.19
CA PRO A 2 -8.79 1.69 21.30
C PRO A 2 -9.45 2.99 20.82
N LEU A 3 -10.63 3.31 21.33
CA LEU A 3 -11.38 4.51 20.93
C LEU A 3 -10.63 5.82 21.21
N SER A 4 -9.78 5.85 22.25
CA SER A 4 -8.93 7.01 22.55
C SER A 4 -7.94 7.32 21.43
N ARG A 5 -7.34 6.30 20.81
CA ARG A 5 -6.40 6.46 19.70
C ARG A 5 -7.10 6.91 18.43
N ILE A 6 -8.25 6.32 18.12
CA ILE A 6 -9.07 6.74 16.97
C ILE A 6 -9.49 8.21 17.12
N ARG A 7 -9.92 8.62 18.32
CA ARG A 7 -10.29 10.02 18.59
C ARG A 7 -9.11 10.97 18.36
N VAL A 8 -7.90 10.59 18.78
CA VAL A 8 -6.69 11.41 18.54
C VAL A 8 -6.40 11.54 17.05
N ILE A 9 -6.49 10.45 16.29
CA ILE A 9 -6.29 10.46 14.83
C ILE A 9 -7.37 11.32 14.14
N MET A 10 -8.65 11.17 14.51
CA MET A 10 -9.71 12.00 13.95
C MET A 10 -9.48 13.51 14.22
N LYS A 11 -8.94 13.86 15.39
CA LYS A 11 -8.60 15.25 15.77
C LYS A 11 -7.29 15.77 15.18
N SER A 12 -6.49 14.95 14.50
CA SER A 12 -5.29 15.47 13.82
C SER A 12 -5.65 16.28 12.57
N SER A 13 -6.88 16.13 12.06
CA SER A 13 -7.41 17.00 11.01
C SER A 13 -7.82 18.35 11.60
N PRO A 14 -7.34 19.49 11.05
CA PRO A 14 -7.62 20.83 11.57
C PRO A 14 -9.11 21.19 11.53
N GLU A 15 -9.89 20.57 10.64
CA GLU A 15 -11.32 20.81 10.46
C GLU A 15 -12.20 20.10 11.52
N VAL A 16 -11.63 19.21 12.34
CA VAL A 16 -12.38 18.39 13.29
C VAL A 16 -12.30 18.97 14.71
N SER A 17 -13.28 19.81 15.06
CA SER A 17 -13.36 20.44 16.40
C SER A 17 -13.94 19.52 17.47
N SER A 18 -15.04 18.84 17.16
CA SER A 18 -15.75 17.93 18.07
C SER A 18 -16.16 16.65 17.35
N ILE A 19 -16.26 15.54 18.11
CA ILE A 19 -16.56 14.21 17.57
C ILE A 19 -17.65 13.58 18.43
N ASN A 20 -18.79 13.29 17.81
CA ASN A 20 -19.88 12.52 18.40
C ASN A 20 -19.41 11.09 18.75
N GLN A 21 -19.89 10.54 19.87
CA GLN A 21 -19.60 9.18 20.31
C GLN A 21 -20.04 8.11 19.30
N ASP A 22 -21.18 8.29 18.63
CA ASP A 22 -21.68 7.32 17.63
C ASP A 22 -20.79 7.31 16.39
N ALA A 23 -20.37 8.50 15.92
CA ALA A 23 -19.42 8.63 14.83
C ALA A 23 -18.08 7.97 15.18
N LEU A 24 -17.58 8.18 16.40
CA LEU A 24 -16.35 7.54 16.88
C LEU A 24 -16.45 6.01 16.87
N PHE A 25 -17.58 5.45 17.33
CA PHE A 25 -17.79 4.01 17.33
C PHE A 25 -17.90 3.45 15.90
N LEU A 26 -18.62 4.16 15.02
CA LEU A 26 -18.76 3.75 13.62
C LEU A 26 -17.42 3.78 12.90
N THR A 27 -16.62 4.85 13.06
CA THR A 27 -15.26 4.92 12.51
C THR A 27 -14.41 3.79 13.04
N ALA A 28 -14.47 3.48 14.35
CA ALA A 28 -13.73 2.36 14.92
C ALA A 28 -14.06 1.02 14.22
N LYS A 29 -15.35 0.77 13.99
CA LYS A 29 -15.81 -0.45 13.31
C LYS A 29 -15.44 -0.47 11.83
N ALA A 30 -15.56 0.66 11.15
CA ALA A 30 -15.12 0.81 9.77
C ALA A 30 -13.62 0.55 9.63
N THR A 31 -12.79 1.07 10.53
CA THR A 31 -11.33 0.82 10.51
C THR A 31 -11.00 -0.66 10.75
N GLU A 32 -11.69 -1.33 11.66
CA GLU A 32 -11.52 -2.78 11.87
C GLU A 32 -11.85 -3.58 10.60
N LEU A 33 -13.00 -3.30 9.97
CA LEU A 33 -13.41 -3.94 8.73
C LEU A 33 -12.47 -3.61 7.57
N PHE A 34 -11.99 -2.36 7.50
CA PHE A 34 -11.05 -1.92 6.47
C PHE A 34 -9.74 -2.69 6.53
N VAL A 35 -9.13 -2.83 7.71
CA VAL A 35 -7.87 -3.58 7.86
C VAL A 35 -8.06 -5.04 7.47
N GLN A 36 -9.16 -5.66 7.90
CA GLN A 36 -9.48 -7.04 7.50
C GLN A 36 -9.68 -7.16 5.98
N TYR A 37 -10.38 -6.21 5.37
CA TYR A 37 -10.65 -6.20 3.94
C TYR A 37 -9.37 -6.01 3.13
N LEU A 38 -8.53 -5.04 3.47
CA LEU A 38 -7.23 -4.80 2.84
C LEU A 38 -6.36 -6.06 2.89
N ALA A 39 -6.21 -6.67 4.07
CA ALA A 39 -5.38 -7.86 4.24
C ALA A 39 -5.91 -9.05 3.42
N THR A 40 -7.23 -9.29 3.46
CA THR A 40 -7.86 -10.41 2.73
C THR A 40 -7.82 -10.20 1.22
N TYR A 41 -8.04 -8.96 0.77
CA TYR A 41 -8.01 -8.61 -0.64
C TYR A 41 -6.60 -8.78 -1.20
N SER A 42 -5.60 -8.20 -0.52
CA SER A 42 -4.19 -8.28 -0.92
C SER A 42 -3.69 -9.73 -0.94
N TYR A 43 -4.06 -10.53 0.06
CA TYR A 43 -3.70 -11.95 0.11
C TYR A 43 -4.29 -12.77 -1.05
N LYS A 44 -5.51 -12.43 -1.50
CA LYS A 44 -6.23 -13.17 -2.55
C LYS A 44 -5.82 -12.77 -3.96
N HIS A 45 -5.46 -11.51 -4.17
CA HIS A 45 -5.15 -10.96 -5.49
C HIS A 45 -3.64 -10.80 -5.73
N GLY A 46 -2.82 -10.80 -4.68
CA GLY A 46 -1.37 -10.93 -4.77
C GLY A 46 -0.91 -12.39 -4.79
N ARG A 47 0.39 -12.59 -4.58
CA ARG A 47 1.04 -13.91 -4.53
C ARG A 47 0.88 -14.61 -3.18
N GLY A 48 0.23 -13.95 -2.21
CA GLY A 48 0.10 -14.47 -0.86
C GLY A 48 -0.61 -15.83 -0.76
N LYS A 49 -1.53 -16.15 -1.67
CA LYS A 49 -2.19 -17.48 -1.73
C LYS A 49 -1.22 -18.60 -2.12
N GLU A 50 -0.24 -18.32 -2.96
CA GLU A 50 0.76 -19.30 -3.43
C GLU A 50 1.83 -19.49 -2.36
N LYS A 51 2.30 -18.38 -1.78
CA LYS A 51 3.33 -18.36 -0.72
C LYS A 51 2.77 -18.66 0.68
N ASN A 52 1.45 -18.79 0.83
CA ASN A 52 0.74 -18.89 2.11
C ASN A 52 1.13 -17.82 3.14
N ALA A 53 1.53 -16.63 2.67
CA ALA A 53 1.99 -15.53 3.49
C ALA A 53 1.59 -14.21 2.84
N LEU A 54 1.13 -13.23 3.61
CA LEU A 54 0.87 -11.87 3.11
C LEU A 54 2.14 -11.05 3.23
N THR A 55 2.70 -10.59 2.12
CA THR A 55 3.95 -9.80 2.09
C THR A 55 3.66 -8.31 1.92
N TYR A 56 4.72 -7.49 2.04
CA TYR A 56 4.62 -6.07 1.74
C TYR A 56 4.34 -5.81 0.25
N SER A 57 4.93 -6.61 -0.65
CA SER A 57 4.71 -6.44 -2.08
C SER A 57 3.22 -6.58 -2.42
N ASP A 58 2.55 -7.61 -1.89
CA ASP A 58 1.10 -7.81 -2.06
C ASP A 58 0.28 -6.56 -1.68
N LEU A 59 0.62 -5.92 -0.56
CA LEU A 59 -0.04 -4.71 -0.07
C LEU A 59 0.25 -3.49 -0.97
N SER A 60 1.50 -3.29 -1.38
CA SER A 60 1.90 -2.18 -2.25
C SER A 60 1.30 -2.29 -3.65
N HIS A 61 1.25 -3.50 -4.23
CA HIS A 61 0.57 -3.76 -5.50
C HIS A 61 -0.93 -3.48 -5.39
N THR A 62 -1.58 -3.98 -4.33
CA THR A 62 -2.99 -3.72 -4.09
C THR A 62 -3.30 -2.22 -3.96
N ALA A 63 -2.43 -1.45 -3.31
CA ALA A 63 -2.59 -0.01 -3.16
C ALA A 63 -2.46 0.76 -4.48
N GLU A 64 -1.65 0.28 -5.42
CA GLU A 64 -1.42 0.92 -6.72
C GLU A 64 -2.47 0.52 -7.76
N GLU A 65 -2.82 -0.77 -7.83
CA GLU A 65 -3.62 -1.34 -8.92
C GLU A 65 -5.13 -1.27 -8.67
N CYS A 66 -5.55 -1.10 -7.41
CA CYS A 66 -6.96 -1.07 -7.05
C CYS A 66 -7.42 0.36 -6.71
N GLU A 67 -8.35 0.90 -7.50
CA GLU A 67 -8.92 2.24 -7.32
C GLU A 67 -9.44 2.48 -5.89
N THR A 68 -10.03 1.45 -5.26
CA THR A 68 -10.55 1.55 -3.88
C THR A 68 -9.45 1.79 -2.83
N PHE A 69 -8.21 1.37 -3.13
CA PHE A 69 -7.06 1.49 -2.23
C PHE A 69 -6.05 2.57 -2.66
N GLN A 70 -6.32 3.29 -3.74
CA GLN A 70 -5.39 4.28 -4.31
C GLN A 70 -4.98 5.39 -3.32
N PHE A 71 -5.84 5.70 -2.33
CA PHE A 71 -5.49 6.64 -1.26
C PHE A 71 -4.31 6.19 -0.37
N LEU A 72 -3.88 4.93 -0.50
CA LEU A 72 -2.73 4.36 0.19
C LEU A 72 -1.44 4.39 -0.64
N ALA A 73 -1.47 4.74 -1.93
CA ALA A 73 -0.30 4.65 -2.81
C ALA A 73 0.91 5.43 -2.27
N ASP A 74 0.68 6.62 -1.72
CA ASP A 74 1.73 7.46 -1.10
C ASP A 74 2.23 6.92 0.25
N ILE A 75 1.46 6.04 0.89
CA ILE A 75 1.76 5.47 2.21
C ILE A 75 2.39 4.07 2.08
N LEU A 76 2.03 3.33 1.04
CA LEU A 76 2.49 1.97 0.73
C LEU A 76 3.15 1.94 -0.67
N PRO A 77 4.24 2.69 -0.90
CA PRO A 77 4.89 2.72 -2.19
C PRO A 77 5.57 1.38 -2.52
N LYS A 78 5.61 1.01 -3.80
CA LYS A 78 6.45 -0.10 -4.26
C LYS A 78 7.92 0.22 -3.98
N LYS A 79 8.65 -0.75 -3.43
CA LYS A 79 10.07 -0.59 -3.12
C LYS A 79 10.89 -0.78 -4.39
N ILE A 80 11.88 0.09 -4.60
CA ILE A 80 12.91 -0.07 -5.62
C ILE A 80 14.29 0.03 -4.96
N LEU A 81 15.19 -0.88 -5.32
CA LEU A 81 16.56 -0.83 -4.85
C LEU A 81 17.28 0.36 -5.49
N ALA A 82 18.05 1.12 -4.71
CA ALA A 82 18.76 2.30 -5.22
C ALA A 82 19.69 1.96 -6.40
N SER A 83 20.34 0.80 -6.38
CA SER A 83 21.16 0.32 -7.49
C SER A 83 20.35 0.04 -8.76
N LYS A 84 19.13 -0.51 -8.63
CA LYS A 84 18.19 -0.72 -9.75
C LYS A 84 17.75 0.63 -10.32
N TYR A 85 17.39 1.57 -9.46
CA TYR A 85 17.00 2.92 -9.87
C TYR A 85 18.13 3.69 -10.57
N LEU A 86 19.36 3.61 -10.05
CA LEU A 86 20.54 4.24 -10.68
C LEU A 86 20.82 3.64 -12.07
N LYS A 87 20.72 2.31 -12.21
CA LYS A 87 20.83 1.66 -13.52
C LYS A 87 19.73 2.09 -14.49
N MET A 88 18.49 2.24 -14.02
CA MET A 88 17.38 2.75 -14.83
C MET A 88 17.66 4.17 -15.33
N LEU A 89 18.18 5.06 -14.48
CA LEU A 89 18.56 6.42 -14.89
C LEU A 89 19.74 6.44 -15.86
N GLU A 90 20.72 5.55 -15.69
CA GLU A 90 21.83 5.39 -16.64
C GLU A 90 21.35 4.86 -17.99
N LYS A 91 20.42 3.89 -17.97
CA LYS A 91 19.76 3.35 -19.17
C LYS A 91 18.94 4.43 -19.87
N GLU A 92 18.10 5.17 -19.16
CA GLU A 92 17.28 6.27 -19.71
C GLU A 92 18.13 7.42 -20.31
N LYS A 93 19.28 7.73 -19.70
CA LYS A 93 20.25 8.69 -20.29
C LYS A 93 20.92 8.17 -21.55
N ARG A 94 21.04 6.84 -21.70
CA ARG A 94 21.67 6.18 -22.84
C ARG A 94 20.65 5.88 -23.95
N ASP A 95 19.41 5.63 -23.57
CA ASP A 95 18.28 5.19 -24.39
C ASP A 95 17.27 6.34 -24.64
N GLY A 96 17.72 7.59 -24.51
CA GLY A 96 17.10 8.75 -25.16
C GLY A 96 16.98 8.61 -26.70
N GLU A 97 17.50 7.51 -27.27
CA GLU A 97 17.11 6.93 -28.54
C GLU A 97 16.43 5.57 -28.33
N VAL A 98 15.09 5.55 -28.47
CA VAL A 98 14.22 4.38 -28.72
C VAL A 98 13.74 3.57 -27.49
N GLY A 99 12.48 3.84 -27.10
CA GLY A 99 11.36 2.88 -27.22
C GLY A 99 11.19 1.81 -26.14
N GLU A 100 10.04 1.89 -25.48
CA GLU A 100 9.34 0.88 -24.67
C GLU A 100 9.72 -0.58 -24.96
N ASP A 101 10.17 -1.28 -23.92
CA ASP A 101 9.72 -2.61 -23.48
C ASP A 101 10.79 -3.18 -22.53
N ASP A 102 10.41 -3.44 -21.29
CA ASP A 102 10.99 -4.51 -20.47
C ASP A 102 9.97 -4.79 -19.36
N GLU A 103 9.07 -5.73 -19.66
CA GLU A 103 8.15 -6.34 -18.71
C GLU A 103 8.93 -6.94 -17.53
N GLU A 104 8.27 -6.89 -16.38
CA GLU A 104 8.78 -7.11 -15.04
C GLU A 104 9.43 -8.50 -14.85
N GLU A 105 10.73 -8.53 -14.55
CA GLU A 105 11.31 -9.63 -13.77
C GLU A 105 10.96 -9.40 -12.30
N GLU A 106 9.92 -10.12 -11.86
CA GLU A 106 9.64 -10.31 -10.44
C GLU A 106 10.77 -11.12 -9.81
N GLU A 107 11.68 -10.44 -9.11
CA GLU A 107 12.69 -11.13 -8.29
C GLU A 107 12.00 -11.87 -7.15
N GLU A 108 12.30 -13.15 -7.04
CA GLU A 108 11.95 -14.00 -5.91
C GLU A 108 12.66 -13.44 -4.67
N ASP A 109 11.91 -12.74 -3.81
CA ASP A 109 12.39 -12.42 -2.46
C ASP A 109 12.67 -13.74 -1.70
N GLU A 110 13.93 -14.20 -1.74
CA GLU A 110 14.51 -15.13 -0.78
C GLU A 110 14.73 -14.39 0.55
N ASP A 111 13.68 -14.30 1.36
CA ASP A 111 13.81 -13.90 2.76
C ASP A 111 14.21 -15.13 3.60
N GLU A 112 15.47 -15.18 4.04
CA GLU A 112 15.94 -16.02 5.17
C GLU A 112 15.39 -15.52 6.53
#